data_AF-A0A7Y0DDG4-F1
#
_entry.id   AF-A0A7Y0DDG4-F1
#
_cell.length_a   1.000
_cell.length_b   1.000
_cell.length_c   1.000
_cell.angle_alpha   90.00
_cell.angle_beta   90.00
_cell.angle_gamma   90.00
#
_symmetry.space_group_name_H-M   'P 1'
#
loop_
_entity.id
_entity.type
_entity.pdbx_description
1 polymer ?
#
loop_
_entity_poly.entity_id
_entity_poly.type
_entity_poly.pdbx_seq_one_letter_code
_entity_poly.pdbx_strand_id
1 'polypeptide(L)' 'MRVVAAMSGGVDSAVAASRMLEAGHEVVGVHLALSQNAATLRESARGCCTIEDAGDARRVA' A
#
# COMPACT_ATOMS: atom_id res chain seq x y z
N MET A 1 -8.14 10.25 15.39
CA MET A 1 -8.56 10.79 14.08
C MET A 1 -8.78 9.61 13.13
N ARG A 2 -9.54 9.80 12.05
CA ARG A 2 -9.70 8.80 10.99
C ARG A 2 -8.61 9.02 9.94
N VAL A 3 -7.83 8.00 9.62
CA VAL A 3 -6.66 8.06 8.74
C VAL A 3 -6.84 7.09 7.58
N VAL A 4 -6.63 7.57 6.36
CA VAL A 4 -6.53 6.71 5.18
C VAL A 4 -5.05 6.51 4.87
N ALA A 5 -4.58 5.27 4.92
CA ALA A 5 -3.21 4.89 4.61
C ALA A 5 -3.13 4.36 3.17
N ALA A 6 -2.33 5.00 2.33
CA ALA A 6 -2.03 4.47 1.00
C ALA A 6 -1.06 3.29 1.13
N MET A 7 -1.54 2.09 0.82
CA MET A 7 -0.82 0.83 0.97
C MET A 7 -0.25 0.40 -0.36
N SER A 8 1.06 0.58 -0.57
CA SER A 8 1.72 0.22 -1.83
C SER A 8 2.01 -1.27 -1.96
N GLY A 9 1.89 -2.03 -0.87
CA GLY A 9 2.41 -3.41 -0.74
C GLY A 9 3.83 -3.45 -0.14
N GLY A 10 4.51 -2.31 -0.07
CA GLY A 10 5.85 -2.20 0.50
C GLY A 10 5.87 -1.97 2.03
N VAL A 11 7.03 -2.24 2.61
CA VAL A 11 7.29 -2.17 4.06
C VAL A 11 7.03 -0.78 4.65
N ASP A 12 7.44 0.28 3.96
CA ASP A 12 7.30 1.66 4.48
C ASP A 12 5.83 2.02 4.73
N SER A 13 4.94 1.66 3.79
CA SER A 13 3.51 1.90 3.94
C SER A 13 2.90 1.08 5.07
N ALA A 14 3.36 -0.16 5.28
CA ALA A 14 2.92 -1.01 6.37
C ALA A 14 3.35 -0.48 7.74
N VAL A 15 4.61 -0.08 7.88
CA VAL A 15 5.12 0.48 9.15
C VAL A 15 4.44 1.82 9.45
N ALA A 16 4.23 2.67 8.45
CA ALA A 16 3.50 3.93 8.63
C ALA A 16 2.07 3.68 9.14
N ALA A 17 1.34 2.72 8.56
CA ALA A 17 0.00 2.34 9.04
C ALA A 17 0.03 1.81 10.47
N SER A 18 1.00 0.94 10.81
CA SER A 18 1.20 0.42 12.17
C SER A 18 1.42 1.54 13.19
N ARG A 19 2.23 2.55 12.86
CA ARG A 19 2.48 3.69 13.76
C ARG A 19 1.22 4.51 14.01
N MET A 20 0.34 4.66 13.02
CA MET A 20 -0.93 5.35 13.19
C MET A 20 -1.91 4.56 14.06
N LEU A 21 -1.92 3.22 13.94
CA LEU A 21 -2.67 2.35 14.84
C LEU A 21 -2.14 2.44 16.28
N GLU A 22 -0.82 2.36 16.49
CA GLU A 22 -0.17 2.51 17.80
C GLU A 22 -0.48 3.88 18.44
N ALA A 23 -0.63 4.93 17.63
CA ALA A 23 -1.03 6.26 18.08
C ALA A 23 -2.54 6.40 18.41
N GLY A 24 -3.31 5.32 18.31
CA GLY A 24 -4.74 5.29 18.64
C GLY A 24 -5.65 5.91 17.58
N HIS A 25 -5.24 5.87 16.31
CA HIS A 25 -6.07 6.32 15.19
C HIS A 25 -6.89 5.18 14.60
N GLU A 26 -8.04 5.51 14.02
CA GLU A 26 -8.81 4.58 13.19
C GLU A 26 -8.20 4.63 11.78
N VAL A 27 -7.52 3.56 11.38
CA VAL A 27 -6.77 3.50 10.11
C VAL A 27 -7.52 2.62 9.11
N VAL A 28 -7.67 3.12 7.88
CA VAL A 28 -8.20 2.38 6.74
C VAL A 28 -7.11 2.30 5.67
N GLY A 29 -6.63 1.10 5.38
CA GLY A 29 -5.68 0.86 4.29
C GLY A 29 -6.36 0.88 2.91
N VAL A 30 -5.75 1.56 1.94
CA VAL A 30 -6.23 1.62 0.55
C VAL A 30 -5.07 1.36 -0.40
N HIS A 31 -5.21 0.37 -1.27
CA HIS A 31 -4.31 0.15 -2.40
C HIS A 31 -4.87 0.85 -3.65
N LEU A 32 -3.99 1.50 -4.43
CA LEU A 32 -4.39 2.26 -5.63
C LEU A 32 -3.75 1.63 -6.87
N ALA A 33 -4.58 1.12 -7.77
CA ALA A 33 -4.17 0.70 -9.11
C ALA A 33 -4.23 1.89 -10.08
N LEU A 34 -3.17 2.67 -10.13
CA LEU A 34 -3.02 3.90 -10.94
C LEU A 34 -2.50 3.65 -12.37
N SER A 35 -1.96 2.47 -12.67
CA SER A 35 -1.57 2.07 -14.03
C SER A 35 -2.20 0.75 -14.41
N GLN A 36 -2.78 0.69 -15.60
CA GLN A 36 -3.34 -0.53 -16.19
C GLN A 36 -2.28 -1.33 -16.98
N ASN A 37 -1.11 -0.75 -17.24
CA ASN A 37 -0.07 -1.37 -18.04
C ASN A 37 1.07 -1.90 -17.18
N ALA A 38 1.04 -3.19 -16.86
CA ALA A 38 2.08 -3.87 -16.08
C ALA A 38 3.49 -3.73 -16.69
N ALA A 39 3.61 -3.56 -18.01
CA ALA A 39 4.89 -3.39 -18.68
C ALA A 39 5.57 -2.07 -18.31
N THR A 40 4.79 -0.99 -18.09
CA THR A 40 5.33 0.31 -17.63
C THR A 40 5.90 0.27 -16.21
N LEU A 41 5.56 -0.77 -15.44
CA LEU A 41 5.97 -0.97 -14.05
C LEU A 41 7.12 -1.98 -13.91
N ARG A 42 7.32 -2.84 -14.92
CA ARG A 42 8.29 -3.96 -14.89
C ARG A 42 9.75 -3.53 -15.10
N GLU A 43 10.02 -2.48 -15.86
CA GLU A 43 11.41 -2.00 -16.07
C GLU A 43 11.99 -1.33 -14.82
N SER A 44 11.15 -0.94 -13.85
CA SER A 44 11.57 -0.22 -12.66
C SER A 44 11.23 -0.90 -11.34
N ALA A 45 10.62 -2.10 -11.32
CA ALA A 45 10.45 -3.02 -10.17
C ALA A 45 10.21 -2.38 -8.77
N ARG A 46 9.61 -1.19 -8.76
CA ARG A 46 9.27 -0.34 -7.61
C ARG A 46 7.94 0.37 -7.87
N GLY A 47 7.18 -0.11 -8.83
CA GLY A 47 5.90 0.45 -9.20
C GLY A 47 4.81 -0.23 -8.41
N CYS A 48 4.29 0.43 -7.37
CA CYS A 48 2.92 0.23 -6.90
C CYS A 48 2.03 0.01 -8.13
N CYS A 49 1.22 -1.06 -8.14
CA CYS A 49 0.13 -1.40 -9.10
C CYS A 49 0.22 -2.82 -9.70
N THR A 50 1.08 -3.73 -9.24
CA THR A 50 0.99 -5.15 -9.63
C THR A 50 -0.08 -5.90 -8.84
N ILE A 51 -0.52 -7.06 -9.33
CA ILE A 51 -1.46 -7.92 -8.58
C ILE A 51 -0.79 -8.44 -7.31
N GLU A 52 0.51 -8.72 -7.39
CA GLU A 52 1.36 -9.12 -6.28
C GLU A 52 1.38 -8.02 -5.21
N ASP A 53 1.63 -6.76 -5.58
CA ASP A 53 1.61 -5.61 -4.65
C ASP A 53 0.24 -5.43 -3.99
N ALA A 54 -0.85 -5.62 -4.74
CA ALA A 54 -2.20 -5.55 -4.18
C ALA A 54 -2.43 -6.69 -3.16
N GLY A 55 -1.89 -7.88 -3.45
CA GLY A 55 -1.89 -9.00 -2.53
C GLY A 55 -1.07 -8.71 -1.27
N ASP A 56 0.07 -8.06 -1.39
CA ASP A 56 0.94 -7.68 -0.28
C ASP A 56 0.27 -6.62 0.58
N ALA A 57 -0.28 -5.57 -0.06
CA ALA A 57 -1.06 -4.52 0.60
C ALA A 57 -2.24 -5.10 1.39
N ARG A 58 -2.95 -6.08 0.84
CA ARG A 58 -4.04 -6.78 1.53
C ARG A 58 -3.56 -7.58 2.73
N ARG A 59 -2.39 -8.21 2.68
CA ARG A 59 -1.88 -9.05 3.79
C ARG A 59 -1.45 -8.24 5.01
N VAL A 60 -1.05 -6.99 4.80
CA VAL A 60 -0.50 -6.11 5.86
C VAL A 60 -1.47 -5.03 6.33
N ALA A 61 -2.63 -4.88 5.67
CA ALA A 61 -3.68 -3.92 6.03
C ALA A 61 -4.65 -4.46 7.08
#